data_AF-A0A6H0SAQ1-F1
#
_entry.id   AF-A0A6H0SAQ1-F1
#
_cell.length_a   1.000
_cell.length_b   1.000
_cell.length_c   1.000
_cell.angle_alpha   90.00
_cell.angle_beta   90.00
_cell.angle_gamma   90.00
#
_symmetry.space_group_name_H-M   'P 1'
#
loop_
_entity.id
_entity.type
_entity.pdbx_description
1 polymer ?
#
loop_
_entity_poly.entity_id
_entity_poly.type
_entity_poly.pdbx_seq_one_letter_code
_entity_poly.pdbx_strand_id
1 'polypeptide(L)'
;MKSEAGGTGVEVPRSVEKIRTAALQSFAVHGTAATTLRGVAAAAGVSLGLVQHHFSTKAGLIEAVDQYVVDVVIAPMAQPISELAADSVSEVGNRVNKIFAEHPDVAAYVGRALVDGSQLGTTIFDSLYQIGMVRWQERAERGETRPDIDLPWAVINALILPLGAVSMRGHIERHLPGSFTAPEQLHRWRDAVNELLRQGLFRGP
;
A
#
# COMPACT_ATOMS: atom_id res chain seq x y z
N MET A 1 15.98 8.30 -53.90
CA MET A 1 15.09 7.29 -53.29
C MET A 1 15.56 7.13 -51.84
N LYS A 2 14.81 7.69 -50.89
CA LYS A 2 15.15 7.72 -49.47
C LYS A 2 14.96 6.33 -48.85
N SER A 3 15.91 5.89 -48.04
CA SER A 3 15.74 4.78 -47.09
C SER A 3 15.97 5.37 -45.70
N GLU A 4 14.89 5.69 -45.00
CA GLU A 4 14.91 6.08 -43.58
C GLU A 4 14.61 4.82 -42.76
N ALA A 5 15.64 4.32 -42.08
CA ALA A 5 15.50 3.30 -41.05
C ALA A 5 14.95 3.98 -39.78
N GLY A 6 13.65 3.84 -39.55
CA GLY A 6 13.00 4.18 -38.30
C GLY A 6 13.08 3.01 -37.33
N GLY A 7 13.81 3.14 -36.24
CA GLY A 7 13.82 2.14 -35.19
C GLY A 7 14.76 2.48 -34.06
N THR A 8 14.26 3.21 -33.04
CA THR A 8 14.66 3.15 -31.62
C THR A 8 13.96 4.30 -30.89
N GLY A 9 13.06 4.02 -29.94
CA GLY A 9 12.59 5.09 -29.06
C GLY A 9 11.44 4.84 -28.07
N VAL A 10 10.65 3.76 -28.17
CA VAL A 10 9.36 3.72 -27.42
C VAL A 10 9.13 2.48 -26.54
N GLU A 11 10.02 1.47 -26.53
CA GLU A 11 9.77 0.19 -25.82
C GLU A 11 10.30 0.12 -24.37
N VAL A 12 11.06 1.13 -23.94
CA VAL A 12 11.80 1.16 -22.66
C VAL A 12 10.90 1.31 -21.42
N PRO A 13 9.87 2.19 -21.38
CA PRO A 13 9.05 2.37 -20.17
C PRO A 13 8.21 1.14 -19.82
N ARG A 14 7.67 0.45 -20.83
CA ARG A 14 6.81 -0.73 -20.64
C ARG A 14 7.56 -1.92 -20.08
N SER A 15 8.83 -2.09 -20.45
CA SER A 15 9.62 -3.26 -20.01
C SER A 15 10.00 -3.16 -18.53
N VAL A 16 10.41 -1.97 -18.07
CA VAL A 16 10.71 -1.70 -16.66
C VAL A 16 9.46 -1.89 -15.79
N GLU A 17 8.31 -1.38 -16.24
CA GLU A 17 7.04 -1.54 -15.53
C GLU A 17 6.62 -3.02 -15.43
N LYS A 18 6.70 -3.79 -16.52
CA LYS A 18 6.42 -5.23 -16.49
C LYS A 18 7.32 -5.99 -15.51
N ILE A 19 8.61 -5.69 -15.52
CA ILE A 19 9.58 -6.32 -14.60
C ILE A 19 9.25 -5.97 -13.15
N ARG A 20 8.97 -4.69 -12.86
CA ARG A 20 8.59 -4.23 -11.52
C ARG A 20 7.30 -4.91 -11.03
N THR A 21 6.27 -4.98 -11.88
CA THR A 21 4.99 -5.62 -11.53
C THR A 21 5.17 -7.11 -11.26
N ALA A 22 5.92 -7.82 -12.11
CA ALA A 22 6.21 -9.25 -11.90
C ALA A 22 7.03 -9.49 -10.63
N ALA A 23 7.99 -8.60 -10.33
CA ALA A 23 8.77 -8.65 -9.10
C ALA A 23 7.89 -8.40 -7.87
N LEU A 24 7.05 -7.37 -7.89
CA LEU A 24 6.10 -7.04 -6.82
C LEU A 24 5.18 -8.22 -6.49
N GLN A 25 4.56 -8.81 -7.51
CA GLN A 25 3.70 -10.00 -7.34
C GLN A 25 4.48 -11.18 -6.76
N SER A 26 5.69 -11.43 -7.26
CA SER A 26 6.55 -12.50 -6.74
C SER A 26 6.94 -12.27 -5.28
N PHE A 27 7.26 -11.03 -4.89
CA PHE A 27 7.61 -10.68 -3.52
C PHE A 27 6.40 -10.78 -2.58
N ALA A 28 5.21 -10.35 -3.02
CA ALA A 28 3.98 -10.48 -2.23
C ALA A 28 3.66 -11.94 -1.89
N VAL A 29 3.83 -12.86 -2.86
CA VAL A 29 3.49 -14.28 -2.68
C VAL A 29 4.61 -15.05 -1.97
N HIS A 30 5.85 -14.90 -2.42
CA HIS A 30 6.95 -15.76 -2.01
C HIS A 30 7.92 -15.11 -1.00
N GLY A 31 7.85 -13.79 -0.83
CA GLY A 31 8.85 -13.01 -0.12
C GLY A 31 10.11 -12.78 -0.97
N THR A 32 10.85 -11.71 -0.67
CA THR A 32 12.02 -11.31 -1.46
C THR A 32 13.13 -12.38 -1.44
N ALA A 33 13.31 -13.11 -0.33
CA ALA A 33 14.35 -14.13 -0.18
C ALA A 33 14.20 -15.26 -1.21
N ALA A 34 12.98 -15.78 -1.42
CA ALA A 34 12.70 -16.90 -2.32
C ALA A 34 12.63 -16.51 -3.80
N THR A 35 12.46 -15.22 -4.12
CA THR A 35 12.37 -14.75 -5.52
C THR A 35 13.75 -14.67 -6.19
N THR A 36 13.85 -15.05 -7.47
CA THR A 36 15.10 -14.95 -8.25
C THR A 36 14.92 -14.04 -9.47
N LEU A 37 15.99 -13.39 -9.95
CA LEU A 37 15.93 -12.56 -11.16
C LEU A 37 15.44 -13.34 -12.40
N ARG A 38 15.80 -14.63 -12.50
CA ARG A 38 15.31 -15.51 -13.57
C ARG A 38 13.82 -15.80 -13.44
N GLY A 39 13.34 -16.02 -12.22
CA GLY A 39 11.91 -16.19 -11.94
C GLY A 39 11.10 -14.93 -12.31
N VAL A 40 11.61 -13.75 -11.92
CA VAL A 40 11.00 -12.46 -12.31
C VAL A 40 10.99 -12.29 -13.83
N ALA A 41 12.09 -12.58 -14.52
CA ALA A 41 12.16 -12.49 -15.98
C ALA A 41 11.11 -13.39 -16.65
N ALA A 42 10.97 -14.63 -16.18
CA ALA A 42 9.97 -15.56 -16.67
C ALA A 42 8.53 -15.05 -16.42
N ALA A 43 8.24 -14.56 -15.22
CA ALA A 43 6.93 -14.01 -14.87
C ALA A 43 6.60 -12.73 -15.67
N ALA A 44 7.60 -11.88 -15.96
CA ALA A 44 7.44 -10.69 -16.78
C ALA A 44 7.40 -10.97 -18.29
N GLY A 45 7.68 -12.21 -18.73
CA GLY A 45 7.76 -12.57 -20.14
C GLY A 45 8.91 -11.91 -20.89
N VAL A 46 10.04 -11.68 -20.21
CA VAL A 46 11.23 -11.03 -20.78
C VAL A 46 12.50 -11.86 -20.58
N SER A 47 13.59 -11.50 -21.25
CA SER A 47 14.88 -12.17 -21.06
C SER A 47 15.53 -11.77 -19.72
N LEU A 48 16.32 -12.67 -19.13
CA LEU A 48 17.12 -12.35 -17.95
C LEU A 48 18.10 -11.19 -18.22
N GLY A 49 18.65 -11.12 -19.42
CA GLY A 49 19.54 -10.02 -19.84
C GLY A 49 18.84 -8.66 -19.80
N LEU A 50 17.56 -8.58 -20.18
CA LEU A 50 16.78 -7.34 -20.10
C LEU A 50 16.54 -6.94 -18.64
N VAL A 51 16.26 -7.90 -17.75
CA VAL A 51 16.17 -7.62 -16.30
C VAL A 51 17.49 -7.10 -15.76
N GLN A 52 18.60 -7.77 -16.06
CA GLN A 52 19.93 -7.37 -15.59
C GLN A 52 20.41 -6.03 -16.16
N HIS A 53 19.94 -5.66 -17.36
CA HIS A 53 20.21 -4.36 -17.96
C HIS A 53 19.56 -3.21 -17.17
N HIS A 54 18.34 -3.42 -16.65
CA HIS A 54 17.63 -2.41 -15.86
C HIS A 54 17.92 -2.50 -14.36
N PHE A 55 18.10 -3.70 -13.84
CA PHE A 55 18.30 -4.01 -12.44
C PHE A 55 19.51 -4.93 -12.30
N SER A 56 20.69 -4.35 -12.21
CA SER A 56 21.98 -5.04 -12.21
C SER A 56 22.08 -6.15 -11.14
N THR A 57 21.38 -5.98 -10.02
CA THR A 57 21.35 -6.94 -8.91
C THR A 57 19.93 -7.19 -8.41
N LYS A 58 19.73 -8.33 -7.73
CA LYS A 58 18.47 -8.61 -7.02
C LYS A 58 18.17 -7.56 -5.96
N ALA A 59 19.21 -7.08 -5.26
CA ALA A 59 19.06 -6.01 -4.26
C ALA A 59 18.55 -4.71 -4.91
N GLY A 60 19.12 -4.30 -6.05
CA GLY A 60 18.65 -3.12 -6.77
C GLY A 60 17.23 -3.26 -7.33
N LEU A 61 16.82 -4.48 -7.72
CA LEU A 61 15.41 -4.73 -8.06
C LEU A 61 14.50 -4.58 -6.83
N ILE A 62 14.88 -5.15 -5.69
CA ILE A 62 14.12 -5.03 -4.43
C ILE A 62 13.97 -3.55 -4.06
N GLU A 63 15.07 -2.80 -4.04
CA GLU A 63 15.07 -1.36 -3.72
C GLU A 63 14.13 -0.57 -4.66
N ALA A 64 14.16 -0.85 -5.96
CA ALA A 64 13.28 -0.19 -6.92
C ALA A 64 11.78 -0.53 -6.72
N VAL A 65 11.46 -1.77 -6.33
CA VAL A 65 10.09 -2.16 -5.99
C VAL A 65 9.66 -1.52 -4.67
N ASP A 66 10.51 -1.56 -3.65
CA ASP A 66 10.27 -1.00 -2.33
C ASP A 66 10.03 0.52 -2.42
N GLN A 67 10.85 1.24 -3.20
CA GLN A 67 10.66 2.68 -3.43
C GLN A 67 9.31 2.96 -4.12
N TYR A 68 8.97 2.19 -5.14
CA TYR A 68 7.67 2.31 -5.81
C TYR A 68 6.50 2.10 -4.83
N VAL A 69 6.61 1.13 -3.93
CA VAL A 69 5.60 0.84 -2.91
C VAL A 69 5.49 1.98 -1.91
N VAL A 70 6.61 2.52 -1.45
CA VAL A 70 6.65 3.71 -0.57
C VAL A 70 5.95 4.89 -1.25
N ASP A 71 6.24 5.15 -2.52
CA ASP A 71 5.61 6.25 -3.27
C ASP A 71 4.09 6.07 -3.38
N VAL A 72 3.62 4.86 -3.67
CA VAL A 72 2.19 4.56 -3.80
C VAL A 72 1.45 4.66 -2.47
N VAL A 73 2.09 4.28 -1.36
CA VAL A 73 1.43 4.21 -0.04
C VAL A 73 1.56 5.52 0.73
N ILE A 74 2.77 6.08 0.80
CA ILE A 74 3.09 7.22 1.66
C ILE A 74 2.71 8.54 1.00
N ALA A 75 2.97 8.72 -0.31
CA ALA A 75 2.74 10.02 -0.95
C ALA A 75 1.27 10.47 -0.88
N PRO A 76 0.25 9.61 -1.14
CA PRO A 76 -1.15 9.98 -0.96
C PRO A 76 -1.50 10.28 0.50
N MET A 77 -0.87 9.57 1.44
CA MET A 77 -1.09 9.78 2.86
C MET A 77 -0.41 11.04 3.38
N ALA A 78 0.65 11.54 2.76
CA ALA A 78 1.27 12.80 3.13
C ALA A 78 0.51 14.04 2.65
N GLN A 79 -0.40 13.89 1.67
CA GLN A 79 -1.17 15.03 1.15
C GLN A 79 -2.09 15.64 2.24
N PRO A 80 -2.28 16.97 2.25
CA PRO A 80 -3.23 17.63 3.13
C PRO A 80 -4.65 17.05 2.99
N ILE A 81 -5.43 17.10 4.06
CA ILE A 81 -6.86 16.79 4.01
C ILE A 81 -7.57 17.95 3.31
N SER A 82 -8.42 17.65 2.33
CA SER A 82 -9.18 18.69 1.64
C SER A 82 -10.14 19.40 2.60
N GLU A 83 -10.24 20.72 2.51
CA GLU A 83 -11.24 21.51 3.25
C GLU A 83 -12.69 21.14 2.87
N LEU A 84 -12.88 20.52 1.70
CA LEU A 84 -14.18 20.05 1.22
C LEU A 84 -14.53 18.65 1.74
N ALA A 85 -13.61 17.97 2.42
CA ALA A 85 -13.88 16.65 2.98
C ALA A 85 -14.90 16.77 4.13
N ALA A 86 -15.88 15.86 4.15
CA ALA A 86 -16.88 15.81 5.22
C ALA A 86 -16.23 15.70 6.61
N ASP A 87 -15.17 14.89 6.70
CA ASP A 87 -14.25 14.85 7.83
C ASP A 87 -12.95 14.14 7.43
N SER A 88 -11.90 14.36 8.23
CA SER A 88 -10.56 13.82 7.96
C SER A 88 -10.44 12.30 8.09
N VAL A 89 -11.31 11.62 8.86
CA VAL A 89 -11.30 10.16 8.99
C VAL A 89 -11.85 9.53 7.70
N SER A 90 -12.97 10.05 7.18
CA SER A 90 -13.55 9.61 5.90
C SER A 90 -12.57 9.76 4.74
N GLU A 91 -11.88 10.89 4.65
CA GLU A 91 -10.89 11.16 3.61
C GLU A 91 -9.72 10.17 3.63
N VAL A 92 -9.16 9.90 4.82
CA VAL A 92 -8.09 8.90 4.96
C VAL A 92 -8.61 7.51 4.59
N GLY A 93 -9.81 7.14 5.06
CA GLY A 93 -10.46 5.88 4.68
C GLY A 93 -10.64 5.74 3.17
N ASN A 94 -11.01 6.82 2.46
CA ASN A 94 -11.11 6.84 1.00
C ASN A 94 -9.77 6.60 0.31
N ARG A 95 -8.70 7.23 0.80
CA ARG A 95 -7.35 7.04 0.23
C ARG A 95 -6.84 5.61 0.42
N VAL A 96 -7.08 5.02 1.59
CA VAL A 96 -6.74 3.62 1.86
C VAL A 96 -7.52 2.68 0.94
N ASN A 97 -8.83 2.89 0.84
CA ASN A 97 -9.70 2.10 -0.04
C ASN A 97 -9.24 2.19 -1.51
N LYS A 98 -8.91 3.41 -1.98
CA LYS A 98 -8.35 3.63 -3.32
C LYS A 98 -7.07 2.84 -3.56
N ILE A 99 -6.12 2.84 -2.61
CA ILE A 99 -4.89 2.04 -2.72
C ILE A 99 -5.22 0.55 -2.83
N PHE A 100 -6.13 0.03 -2.00
CA PHE A 100 -6.49 -1.40 -2.05
C PHE A 100 -7.20 -1.79 -3.35
N ALA A 101 -8.02 -0.90 -3.91
CA ALA A 101 -8.74 -1.13 -5.15
C ALA A 101 -7.83 -1.01 -6.39
N GLU A 102 -7.00 0.03 -6.47
CA GLU A 102 -6.17 0.33 -7.64
C GLU A 102 -4.81 -0.38 -7.64
N HIS A 103 -4.30 -0.73 -6.45
CA HIS A 103 -2.97 -1.33 -6.26
C HIS A 103 -3.01 -2.56 -5.33
N PRO A 104 -3.78 -3.62 -5.65
CA PRO A 104 -3.92 -4.79 -4.78
C PRO A 104 -2.61 -5.56 -4.57
N ASP A 105 -1.70 -5.55 -5.55
CA ASP A 105 -0.37 -6.18 -5.44
C ASP A 105 0.55 -5.40 -4.49
N VAL A 106 0.46 -4.07 -4.49
CA VAL A 106 1.16 -3.21 -3.53
C VAL A 106 0.65 -3.52 -2.12
N ALA A 107 -0.67 -3.53 -1.93
CA ALA A 107 -1.28 -3.88 -0.66
C ALA A 107 -0.83 -5.26 -0.16
N ALA A 108 -0.84 -6.28 -1.03
CA ALA A 108 -0.39 -7.63 -0.69
C ALA A 108 1.09 -7.66 -0.28
N TYR A 109 1.96 -6.94 -0.98
CA TYR A 109 3.37 -6.88 -0.64
C TYR A 109 3.61 -6.13 0.69
N VAL A 110 2.89 -5.04 0.95
CA VAL A 110 2.94 -4.34 2.25
C VAL A 110 2.55 -5.26 3.39
N GLY A 111 1.43 -6.01 3.24
CA GLY A 111 1.00 -6.98 4.23
C GLY A 111 2.07 -8.04 4.50
N ARG A 112 2.72 -8.53 3.44
CA ARG A 112 3.82 -9.50 3.58
C ARG A 112 5.05 -8.88 4.26
N ALA A 113 5.45 -7.68 3.87
CA ALA A 113 6.59 -6.96 4.42
C ALA A 113 6.45 -6.72 5.93
N LEU A 114 5.23 -6.39 6.39
CA LEU A 114 4.92 -6.22 7.81
C LEU A 114 5.01 -7.54 8.59
N VAL A 115 4.45 -8.63 8.04
CA VAL A 115 4.50 -9.95 8.69
C VAL A 115 5.93 -10.49 8.75
N ASP A 116 6.72 -10.29 7.69
CA ASP A 116 8.12 -10.72 7.64
C ASP A 116 9.05 -9.83 8.50
N GLY A 117 8.56 -8.68 9.00
CA GLY A 117 9.38 -7.70 9.73
C GLY A 117 10.50 -7.10 8.86
N SER A 118 10.24 -6.91 7.56
CA SER A 118 11.24 -6.41 6.62
C SER A 118 11.51 -4.90 6.81
N GLN A 119 12.64 -4.42 6.27
CA GLN A 119 12.97 -3.00 6.29
C GLN A 119 11.87 -2.13 5.66
N LEU A 120 11.26 -2.59 4.56
CA LEU A 120 10.12 -1.90 3.93
C LEU A 120 8.93 -1.80 4.90
N GLY A 121 8.60 -2.90 5.59
CA GLY A 121 7.51 -2.92 6.56
C GLY A 121 7.71 -1.89 7.68
N THR A 122 8.91 -1.86 8.25
CA THR A 122 9.32 -0.86 9.25
C THR A 122 9.19 0.56 8.70
N THR A 123 9.77 0.83 7.53
CA THR A 123 9.73 2.16 6.91
C THR A 123 8.30 2.63 6.65
N ILE A 124 7.40 1.76 6.17
CA ILE A 124 5.99 2.11 5.95
C ILE A 124 5.29 2.40 7.28
N PHE A 125 5.43 1.53 8.27
CA PHE A 125 4.76 1.72 9.56
C PHE A 125 5.19 3.02 10.23
N ASP A 126 6.50 3.26 10.32
CA ASP A 126 7.06 4.46 10.97
C ASP A 126 6.62 5.73 10.23
N SER A 127 6.67 5.74 8.88
CA SER A 127 6.25 6.91 8.10
C SER A 127 4.77 7.21 8.28
N LEU A 128 3.90 6.18 8.25
CA LEU A 128 2.47 6.36 8.46
C LEU A 128 2.15 6.77 9.90
N TYR A 129 2.92 6.30 10.89
CA TYR A 129 2.80 6.73 12.28
C TYR A 129 3.10 8.21 12.44
N GLN A 130 4.20 8.72 11.85
CA GLN A 130 4.53 10.15 11.91
C GLN A 130 3.45 11.01 11.24
N ILE A 131 2.99 10.62 10.05
CA ILE A 131 1.88 11.30 9.35
C ILE A 131 0.61 11.28 10.20
N GLY A 132 0.30 10.13 10.81
CA GLY A 132 -0.86 9.94 11.67
C GLY A 132 -0.80 10.83 12.91
N MET A 133 0.34 10.91 13.58
CA MET A 133 0.55 11.74 14.77
C MET A 133 0.25 13.21 14.48
N VAL A 134 0.80 13.77 13.40
CA VAL A 134 0.52 15.16 13.00
C VAL A 134 -0.98 15.38 12.80
N ARG A 135 -1.66 14.48 12.09
CA ARG A 135 -3.09 14.59 11.83
C ARG A 135 -3.95 14.49 13.08
N TRP A 136 -3.63 13.56 13.98
CA TRP A 136 -4.37 13.40 15.23
C TRP A 136 -4.14 14.56 16.19
N GLN A 137 -2.94 15.14 16.20
CA GLN A 137 -2.63 16.38 16.92
C GLN A 137 -3.48 17.55 16.43
N GLU A 138 -3.55 17.76 15.10
CA GLU A 138 -4.39 18.82 14.52
C GLU A 138 -5.87 18.66 14.87
N ARG A 139 -6.39 17.42 14.87
CA ARG A 139 -7.78 17.15 15.30
C ARG A 139 -8.00 17.54 16.77
N ALA A 140 -7.05 17.22 17.64
CA ALA A 140 -7.14 17.55 19.06
C ALA A 140 -7.12 19.07 19.28
N GLU A 141 -6.25 19.78 18.56
CA GLU A 141 -6.17 21.25 18.62
C GLU A 141 -7.45 21.94 18.11
N ARG A 142 -8.16 21.33 17.15
CA ARG A 142 -9.47 21.80 16.67
C ARG A 142 -10.65 21.38 17.57
N GLY A 143 -10.41 20.60 18.63
CA GLY A 143 -11.45 20.08 19.51
C GLY A 143 -12.32 18.98 18.88
N GLU A 144 -11.83 18.31 17.83
CA GLU A 144 -12.53 17.22 17.14
C GLU A 144 -12.38 15.86 17.85
N THR A 145 -11.51 15.77 18.87
CA THR A 145 -11.26 14.55 19.65
C THR A 145 -11.90 14.63 21.03
N ARG A 146 -12.00 13.48 21.70
CA ARG A 146 -12.32 13.45 23.14
C ARG A 146 -11.22 14.15 23.95
N PRO A 147 -11.55 14.85 25.06
CA PRO A 147 -10.56 15.56 25.87
C PRO A 147 -9.48 14.68 26.49
N ASP A 148 -9.76 13.39 26.70
CA ASP A 148 -8.91 12.41 27.37
C ASP A 148 -8.23 11.44 26.38
N ILE A 149 -8.20 11.77 25.09
CA ILE A 149 -7.66 10.87 24.07
C ILE A 149 -6.16 10.61 24.26
N ASP A 150 -5.78 9.33 24.23
CA ASP A 150 -4.39 8.91 24.10
C ASP A 150 -4.00 8.95 22.61
N LEU A 151 -3.29 10.00 22.20
CA LEU A 151 -2.93 10.23 20.79
C LEU A 151 -2.06 9.11 20.20
N PRO A 152 -0.96 8.65 20.85
CA PRO A 152 -0.20 7.50 20.36
C PRO A 152 -1.07 6.28 20.07
N TRP A 153 -1.96 5.90 20.99
CA TRP A 153 -2.84 4.76 20.77
C TRP A 153 -3.94 5.02 19.75
N ALA A 154 -4.45 6.25 19.62
CA ALA A 154 -5.37 6.61 18.56
C ALA A 154 -4.75 6.42 17.16
N VAL A 155 -3.49 6.83 17.00
CA VAL A 155 -2.72 6.62 15.76
C VAL A 155 -2.49 5.13 15.52
N ILE A 156 -1.95 4.41 16.51
CA ILE A 156 -1.63 2.97 16.36
C ILE A 156 -2.88 2.18 15.99
N ASN A 157 -4.00 2.40 16.68
CA ASN A 157 -5.25 1.70 16.37
C ASN A 157 -5.76 2.06 14.96
N ALA A 158 -5.67 3.32 14.55
CA ALA A 158 -6.04 3.73 13.19
C ALA A 158 -5.15 3.10 12.10
N LEU A 159 -3.88 2.78 12.40
CA LEU A 159 -2.97 2.07 11.49
C LEU A 159 -3.19 0.55 11.49
N ILE A 160 -3.45 -0.05 12.64
CA ILE A 160 -3.69 -1.50 12.77
C ILE A 160 -4.91 -1.92 11.93
N LEU A 161 -5.94 -1.09 11.83
CA LEU A 161 -7.15 -1.43 11.07
C LEU A 161 -6.85 -1.72 9.57
N PRO A 162 -6.25 -0.82 8.79
CA PRO A 162 -5.88 -1.10 7.40
C PRO A 162 -4.71 -2.09 7.26
N LEU A 163 -3.64 -1.93 8.05
CA LEU A 163 -2.44 -2.74 7.91
C LEU A 163 -2.67 -4.19 8.38
N GLY A 164 -3.44 -4.36 9.46
CA GLY A 164 -3.90 -5.66 9.92
C GLY A 164 -4.85 -6.31 8.92
N ALA A 165 -5.77 -5.55 8.32
CA ALA A 165 -6.69 -6.09 7.32
C ALA A 165 -5.95 -6.67 6.11
N VAL A 166 -4.91 -5.99 5.61
CA VAL A 166 -4.15 -6.51 4.48
C VAL A 166 -3.22 -7.66 4.86
N SER A 167 -2.60 -7.60 6.04
CA SER A 167 -1.70 -8.65 6.54
C SER A 167 -2.45 -9.95 6.85
N MET A 168 -3.70 -9.85 7.29
CA MET A 168 -4.56 -10.98 7.65
C MET A 168 -5.63 -11.27 6.59
N ARG A 169 -5.47 -10.75 5.36
CA ARG A 169 -6.48 -10.84 4.28
C ARG A 169 -7.03 -12.24 4.09
N GLY A 170 -6.16 -13.25 4.05
CA GLY A 170 -6.58 -14.65 3.85
C GLY A 170 -7.48 -15.18 4.98
N HIS A 171 -7.34 -14.69 6.21
CA HIS A 171 -8.27 -15.04 7.28
C HIS A 171 -9.60 -14.30 7.16
N ILE A 172 -9.57 -13.02 6.78
CA ILE A 172 -10.76 -12.17 6.60
C ILE A 172 -11.64 -12.69 5.47
N GLU A 173 -11.05 -13.05 4.32
CA GLU A 173 -11.79 -13.46 3.13
C GLU A 173 -12.60 -14.75 3.33
N ARG A 174 -12.21 -15.64 4.25
CA ARG A 174 -13.01 -16.83 4.61
C ARG A 174 -14.35 -16.50 5.26
N HIS A 175 -14.51 -15.27 5.76
CA HIS A 175 -15.72 -14.76 6.40
C HIS A 175 -16.48 -13.76 5.52
N LEU A 176 -16.01 -13.51 4.30
CA LEU A 176 -16.65 -12.61 3.35
C LEU A 176 -17.27 -13.41 2.20
N PRO A 177 -18.35 -12.90 1.57
CA PRO A 177 -18.97 -13.55 0.42
C PRO A 177 -18.13 -13.45 -0.87
N GLY A 178 -16.99 -12.74 -0.84
CA GLY A 178 -16.10 -12.54 -1.98
C GLY A 178 -14.75 -11.95 -1.57
N SER A 179 -13.93 -11.57 -2.55
CA SER A 179 -12.60 -10.96 -2.32
C SER A 179 -12.72 -9.71 -1.43
N PHE A 180 -11.79 -9.56 -0.49
CA PHE A 180 -11.71 -8.36 0.35
C PHE A 180 -11.44 -7.10 -0.48
N THR A 181 -10.71 -7.24 -1.59
CA THR A 181 -10.38 -6.12 -2.50
C THR A 181 -11.48 -5.80 -3.50
N ALA A 182 -12.62 -6.51 -3.47
CA ALA A 182 -13.77 -6.14 -4.28
C ALA A 182 -14.32 -4.77 -3.84
N PRO A 183 -14.71 -3.86 -4.77
CA PRO A 183 -15.17 -2.52 -4.42
C PRO A 183 -16.26 -2.48 -3.34
N GLU A 184 -17.23 -3.39 -3.43
CA GLU A 184 -18.31 -3.52 -2.45
C GLU A 184 -17.80 -3.90 -1.05
N GLN A 185 -16.86 -4.82 -0.94
CA GLN A 185 -16.28 -5.22 0.35
C GLN A 185 -15.40 -4.12 0.93
N LEU A 186 -14.62 -3.43 0.09
CA LEU A 186 -13.82 -2.29 0.53
C LEU A 186 -14.68 -1.14 1.04
N HIS A 187 -15.79 -0.81 0.36
CA HIS A 187 -16.74 0.20 0.84
C HIS A 187 -17.34 -0.19 2.19
N ARG A 188 -17.85 -1.43 2.32
CA ARG A 188 -18.40 -1.94 3.58
C ARG A 188 -17.39 -1.91 4.71
N TRP A 189 -16.15 -2.32 4.44
CA TRP A 189 -15.06 -2.30 5.41
C TRP A 189 -14.67 -0.87 5.83
N ARG A 190 -14.53 0.05 4.86
CA ARG A 190 -14.25 1.48 5.14
C ARG A 190 -15.33 2.07 6.05
N ASP A 191 -16.61 1.83 5.74
CA ASP A 191 -17.72 2.39 6.50
C ASP A 191 -17.74 1.83 7.94
N ALA A 192 -17.48 0.52 8.10
CA ALA A 192 -17.37 -0.11 9.41
C ALA A 192 -16.18 0.41 10.24
N VAL A 193 -15.02 0.63 9.61
CA VAL A 193 -13.83 1.21 10.25
C VAL A 193 -14.08 2.66 10.65
N ASN A 194 -14.70 3.45 9.79
CA ASN A 194 -15.02 4.84 10.08
C ASN A 194 -16.00 4.96 11.25
N GLU A 195 -17.00 4.08 11.32
CA GLU A 195 -17.94 4.02 12.44
C GLU A 195 -17.23 3.63 13.74
N LEU A 196 -16.36 2.62 13.70
CA LEU A 196 -15.53 2.22 14.84
C LEU A 196 -14.69 3.37 15.39
N LEU A 197 -14.05 4.15 14.51
CA LEU A 197 -13.21 5.28 14.92
C LEU A 197 -13.99 6.45 15.52
N ARG A 198 -15.27 6.64 15.12
CA ARG A 198 -16.10 7.75 15.60
C ARG A 198 -16.88 7.40 16.86
N GLN A 199 -17.52 6.24 16.88
CA GLN A 199 -18.52 5.89 17.88
C GLN A 199 -18.11 4.68 18.74
N GLY A 200 -17.11 3.91 18.32
CA GLY A 200 -16.83 2.60 18.92
C GLY A 200 -17.88 1.55 18.55
N LEU A 201 -17.75 0.34 19.09
CA LEU A 201 -18.67 -0.78 18.78
C LEU A 201 -19.81 -0.96 19.78
N PHE A 202 -19.67 -0.39 20.98
CA PHE A 202 -20.61 -0.56 22.08
C PHE A 202 -21.25 0.77 22.42
N ARG A 203 -22.49 0.71 22.90
CA ARG A 203 -23.13 1.88 23.50
C ARG A 203 -22.38 2.23 24.78
N GLY A 204 -22.23 3.52 25.06
CA GLY A 204 -21.74 3.98 26.35
C GLY A 204 -22.62 3.44 27.49
N PRO A 205 -22.04 3.15 28.66
CA PRO A 205 -22.79 2.74 29.85
C PRO A 205 -23.76 3.83 30.33
#